data_AF-M8BXP3-F1
#
_entry.id   AF-M8BXP3-F1
#
_cell.length_a   1.000
_cell.length_b   1.000
_cell.length_c   1.000
_cell.angle_alpha   90.00
_cell.angle_beta   90.00
_cell.angle_gamma   90.00
#
_symmetry.space_group_name_H-M   'P 1'
#
loop_
_entity.id
_entity.type
_entity.pdbx_description
1 polymer ?
#
loop_
_entity_poly.entity_id
_entity_poly.type
_entity_poly.pdbx_seq_one_letter_code
_entity_poly.pdbx_strand_id
1 'polypeptide(L)' 'MELMQTRNGRPTGSWEPMRRSWGSIWRMDTSRPLQGPFSMRITSDSGKTLVANSVIPAYWRPDKAYGSNVQFY' A
#
# COMPACT_ATOMS: atom_id res chain seq x y z
N MET A 1 -2.20 7.41 -3.91
CA MET A 1 -1.52 6.30 -3.19
C MET A 1 -1.63 5.06 -4.05
N GLU A 2 -0.61 4.23 -4.04
CA GLU A 2 -0.57 2.99 -4.83
C GLU A 2 -0.19 1.83 -3.93
N LEU A 3 -0.72 0.65 -4.27
CA LEU A 3 -0.50 -0.59 -3.55
C LEU A 3 0.17 -1.60 -4.48
N MET A 4 1.17 -2.31 -3.98
CA MET A 4 1.76 -3.46 -4.67
C MET A 4 1.53 -4.71 -3.84
N GLN A 5 0.99 -5.74 -4.50
CA GLN A 5 0.70 -7.04 -3.91
C GLN A 5 1.95 -7.92 -3.89
N THR A 6 1.89 -8.98 -3.08
CA THR A 6 2.86 -10.07 -3.11
C THR A 6 2.14 -11.33 -3.58
N ARG A 7 2.70 -12.02 -4.57
CA ARG A 7 2.18 -13.29 -5.08
C ARG A 7 3.26 -14.36 -4.95
N ASN A 8 2.91 -15.51 -4.39
CA ASN A 8 3.85 -16.62 -4.17
C ASN A 8 5.15 -16.19 -3.45
N GLY A 9 5.01 -15.32 -2.44
CA GLY A 9 6.13 -14.81 -1.64
C GLY A 9 7.03 -13.77 -2.33
N ARG A 10 6.65 -13.27 -3.51
CA ARG A 10 7.42 -12.24 -4.24
C ARG A 10 6.55 -11.02 -4.59
N PRO A 11 7.08 -9.79 -4.50
CA PRO A 11 6.38 -8.60 -4.97
C PRO A 11 5.98 -8.76 -6.45
N THR A 12 4.77 -8.34 -6.81
CA THR A 12 4.33 -8.40 -8.22
C THR A 12 5.12 -7.45 -9.13
N GLY A 13 5.78 -6.45 -8.57
CA GLY A 13 6.45 -5.38 -9.31
C GLY A 13 5.48 -4.38 -9.95
N SER A 14 4.17 -4.58 -9.80
CA SER A 14 3.14 -3.72 -10.35
C SER A 14 2.51 -2.87 -9.25
N TRP A 15 2.51 -1.55 -9.47
CA TRP A 15 1.84 -0.59 -8.61
C TRP A 15 0.41 -0.37 -9.10
N GLU A 16 -0.56 -0.70 -8.26
CA GLU A 16 -1.98 -0.52 -8.54
C GLU A 16 -2.48 0.75 -7.84
N PRO A 17 -3.11 1.69 -8.56
CA PRO A 17 -3.59 2.92 -7.97
C PRO A 17 -4.77 2.65 -7.03
N MET A 18 -4.67 3.21 -5.83
CA MET A 18 -5.79 3.24 -4.88
C MET A 18 -6.68 4.43 -5.16
N ARG A 19 -7.97 4.27 -4.90
CA ARG A 19 -8.94 5.35 -4.98
C ARG A 19 -8.98 6.12 -3.67
N ARG A 20 -8.92 7.46 -3.74
CA ARG A 20 -9.18 8.30 -2.57
C ARG A 20 -10.66 8.22 -2.24
N SER A 21 -10.96 7.88 -0.99
CA SER A 21 -12.34 7.77 -0.50
C SER A 21 -12.77 9.09 0.16
N TRP A 22 -12.23 9.42 1.33
CA TRP A 22 -12.43 10.71 2.01
C TRP A 22 -11.23 11.05 2.89
N GLY A 23 -10.93 12.35 3.06
CA GLY A 23 -9.79 12.79 3.87
C GLY A 23 -8.48 12.09 3.45
N SER A 24 -7.86 11.41 4.41
CA SER A 24 -6.64 10.59 4.23
C SER A 24 -6.91 9.10 4.08
N ILE A 25 -8.14 8.72 3.70
CA ILE A 25 -8.55 7.32 3.50
C ILE A 25 -8.50 6.95 2.02
N TRP A 26 -7.76 5.88 1.73
CA TRP A 26 -7.58 5.30 0.41
C TRP A 26 -8.09 3.87 0.41
N ARG A 27 -8.69 3.44 -0.70
CA ARG A 27 -9.29 2.12 -0.83
C ARG A 27 -8.90 1.44 -2.13
N MET A 28 -8.82 0.11 -2.08
CA MET A 28 -8.71 -0.74 -3.26
C MET A 28 -10.08 -1.36 -3.54
N ASP A 29 -10.70 -0.91 -4.63
CA ASP A 29 -11.97 -1.47 -5.09
C ASP A 29 -11.66 -2.64 -6.04
N THR A 30 -11.83 -3.88 -5.58
CA THR A 30 -11.52 -5.07 -6.38
C THR A 30 -12.56 -6.17 -6.18
N SER A 31 -12.81 -6.96 -7.24
CA SER A 31 -13.70 -8.12 -7.22
C SER A 31 -13.00 -9.42 -6.79
N ARG A 32 -11.69 -9.38 -6.54
CA ARG A 32 -10.86 -10.52 -6.11
C ARG A 32 -10.19 -10.25 -4.76
N PRO A 33 -9.87 -11.28 -3.96
CA PRO A 33 -9.05 -11.10 -2.78
C PRO A 33 -7.66 -10.55 -3.11
N LEU A 34 -7.21 -9.56 -2.34
CA LEU A 34 -5.86 -9.03 -2.44
C LEU A 34 -4.86 -9.97 -1.72
N GLN A 35 -3.65 -10.09 -2.27
CA GLN A 35 -2.60 -10.96 -1.72
C GLN A 35 -1.48 -10.14 -1.09
N GLY A 36 -1.37 -10.24 0.23
CA GLY A 36 -0.32 -9.61 1.01
C GLY A 36 0.96 -10.48 1.12
N PRO A 37 2.03 -9.95 1.74
CA PRO A 37 2.15 -8.61 2.31
C PRO A 37 2.06 -7.50 1.25
N PHE A 38 1.56 -6.33 1.64
CA PHE A 38 1.38 -5.19 0.75
C PHE A 38 2.49 -4.17 0.93
N SER A 39 2.99 -3.67 -0.19
CA SER A 39 3.86 -2.50 -0.22
C SER A 39 3.06 -1.27 -0.63
N MET A 40 3.39 -0.12 -0.09
CA MET A 40 2.69 1.13 -0.38
C MET A 40 3.64 2.13 -1.04
N ARG A 41 3.14 2.86 -2.03
CA ARG A 41 3.83 3.98 -2.65
C ARG A 41 2.98 5.24 -2.53
N ILE A 42 3.59 6.29 -2.00
CA ILE A 42 2.96 7.59 -1.78
C ILE A 42 3.73 8.62 -2.58
N THR A 43 3.02 9.45 -3.34
CA THR A 43 3.59 10.62 -4.00
C THR A 43 3.03 11.86 -3.33
N SER A 44 3.91 12.76 -2.87
CA SER A 44 3.54 14.04 -2.27
C SER A 44 3.03 15.01 -3.34
N ASP A 45 2.40 16.10 -2.91
CA ASP A 45 1.96 17.18 -3.80
C ASP A 45 3.12 17.85 -4.53
N SER A 46 4.34 17.78 -3.98
CA SER A 46 5.57 18.24 -4.62
C SER A 46 6.17 17.23 -5.61
N GLY A 47 5.49 16.11 -5.87
CA GLY A 47 5.94 15.06 -6.78
C GLY A 47 7.01 14.11 -6.22
N LYS A 48 7.41 14.23 -4.94
CA LYS A 48 8.36 13.29 -4.32
C LYS A 48 7.65 11.97 -4.04
N THR A 49 8.31 10.85 -4.30
CA THR A 49 7.74 9.52 -4.04
C THR A 49 8.46 8.82 -2.88
N LEU A 50 7.69 8.15 -2.02
CA LEU A 50 8.14 7.33 -0.91
C LEU A 50 7.57 5.92 -1.06
N VAL A 51 8.40 4.90 -0.81
CA VAL A 51 8.00 3.49 -0.90
C VAL A 51 8.21 2.82 0.46
N ALA A 52 7.15 2.21 0.98
CA ALA A 52 7.18 1.37 2.17
C ALA A 52 6.95 -0.09 1.75
N ASN A 53 8.01 -0.89 1.69
CA ASN A 53 7.95 -2.28 1.26
C ASN A 53 7.36 -3.18 2.34
N SER A 54 6.42 -4.06 1.94
CA SER A 54 5.80 -5.08 2.80
C SER A 54 5.28 -4.55 4.15
N VAL A 55 4.83 -3.29 4.18
CA VAL A 55 4.44 -2.57 5.40
C VAL A 55 3.17 -3.13 6.02
N ILE A 56 2.24 -3.66 5.22
CA ILE A 56 1.05 -4.35 5.73
C ILE A 56 1.29 -5.87 5.59
N PRO A 57 1.32 -6.65 6.69
CA PRO A 57 1.61 -8.07 6.63
C PRO A 57 0.48 -8.87 5.98
N ALA A 58 0.78 -10.09 5.51
CA ALA A 58 -0.24 -10.98 4.91
C ALA A 58 -1.38 -11.34 5.88
N TYR A 59 -1.09 -11.40 7.18
CA TYR A 59 -2.04 -11.70 8.26
C TYR A 59 -2.69 -10.44 8.86
N TRP A 60 -2.73 -9.34 8.11
CA TRP A 60 -3.31 -8.10 8.60
C TRP A 60 -4.74 -8.30 9.08
N ARG A 61 -5.11 -7.50 10.07
CA ARG A 61 -6.46 -7.45 10.66
C ARG A 61 -7.03 -6.05 10.53
N PRO A 62 -8.36 -5.92 10.37
CA PRO A 62 -9.05 -4.64 10.49
C PRO A 62 -8.72 -3.95 11.82
N ASP A 63 -8.80 -2.63 11.84
CA ASP A 63 -8.57 -1.81 13.04
C ASP A 63 -7.19 -1.98 13.69
N LYS A 64 -6.17 -2.26 12.87
CA LYS A 64 -4.76 -2.31 13.28
C LYS A 64 -3.93 -1.31 12.49
N ALA A 65 -3.02 -0.65 13.20
CA ALA A 65 -2.02 0.23 12.62
C ALA A 65 -0.75 -0.57 12.28
N TYR A 66 -0.23 -0.38 11.08
CA TYR A 66 1.06 -0.91 10.64
C TYR A 66 1.94 0.27 10.22
N GLY A 67 3.05 0.48 10.94
CA GLY A 67 3.96 1.59 10.72
C GLY A 67 5.14 1.21 9.83
N SER A 68 5.71 2.20 9.13
CA SER A 68 6.96 2.08 8.38
C SER A 68 8.04 3.02 8.93
N ASN A 69 9.31 2.67 8.74
CA ASN A 69 10.45 3.51 9.10
C ASN A 69 10.94 4.39 7.94
N VAL A 70 10.04 4.84 7.06
CA VAL A 70 10.34 5.70 5.92
C VAL A 70 9.57 7.02 6.03
N GLN A 71 10.19 8.13 5.66
CA GLN A 71 9.60 9.48 5.75
C GLN A 71 10.13 10.37 4.61
N PHE A 72 9.34 11.40 4.26
CA PHE A 72 9.80 12.48 3.40
C PHE A 72 10.75 13.42 4.16
N TYR A 73 11.81 13.87 3.48
CA TYR A 73 12.74 14.88 3.95
C TYR A 73 12.69 16.10 3.04
#